data_AF-A0A1I0FZG0-F1
#
_entry.id   AF-A0A1I0FZG0-F1
#
_cell.length_a   1.000
_cell.length_b   1.000
_cell.length_c   1.000
_cell.angle_alpha   90.00
_cell.angle_beta   90.00
_cell.angle_gamma   90.00
#
_symmetry.space_group_name_H-M   'P 1'
#
loop_
_entity.id
_entity.type
_entity.pdbx_description
1 polymer ?
#
loop_
_entity_poly.entity_id
_entity_poly.type
_entity_poly.pdbx_seq_one_letter_code
_entity_poly.pdbx_strand_id
1 'polypeptide(L)' 'MTNNYSEALKSKTRNILDEQMITYDLMYHFKHETKGFATLDFMDLRDKNYILKHKNSDLSFKFSDIDELLDAGWVID' A
#
# COMPACT_ATOMS: atom_id res chain seq x y z
N MET A 1 -7.94 16.43 -10.26
CA MET A 1 -8.26 15.13 -10.89
C MET A 1 -8.16 14.10 -9.78
N THR A 2 -9.30 13.68 -9.24
CA THR A 2 -9.38 12.69 -8.17
C THR A 2 -9.31 11.33 -8.83
N ASN A 3 -8.10 10.77 -8.92
CA ASN A 3 -7.92 9.44 -9.46
C ASN A 3 -8.39 8.42 -8.43
N ASN A 4 -9.70 8.24 -8.43
CA ASN A 4 -10.39 7.20 -7.70
C ASN A 4 -10.13 5.90 -8.45
N TYR A 5 -9.07 5.17 -8.09
CA TYR A 5 -9.12 3.72 -8.22
C TYR A 5 -10.51 3.25 -7.77
N SER A 6 -11.12 2.33 -8.52
CA SER A 6 -12.50 1.93 -8.26
C SER A 6 -12.65 1.53 -6.79
N GLU A 7 -13.80 1.85 -6.19
CA GLU A 7 -14.07 1.49 -4.78
C GLU A 7 -13.90 -0.02 -4.54
N ALA A 8 -14.11 -0.84 -5.58
CA ALA A 8 -13.80 -2.26 -5.58
C ALA A 8 -12.32 -2.58 -5.38
N LEU A 9 -11.40 -1.83 -6.01
CA LEU A 9 -9.96 -2.03 -5.87
C LEU A 9 -9.44 -1.58 -4.49
N LYS A 10 -9.97 -0.47 -3.97
CA LYS A 10 -9.69 -0.02 -2.60
C LYS A 10 -10.18 -1.05 -1.57
N SER A 11 -11.40 -1.55 -1.74
CA SER A 11 -11.97 -2.60 -0.89
C SER A 11 -11.15 -3.89 -0.95
N LYS A 12 -10.75 -4.33 -2.14
CA LYS A 12 -9.85 -5.49 -2.30
C LYS A 12 -8.51 -5.28 -1.60
N THR A 13 -7.91 -4.11 -1.76
CA THR A 13 -6.65 -3.76 -1.07
C THR A 13 -6.81 -3.83 0.44
N ARG A 14 -7.88 -3.25 0.99
CA ARG A 14 -8.18 -3.32 2.43
C ARG A 14 -8.30 -4.76 2.90
N ASN A 15 -9.04 -5.61 2.18
CA ASN A 15 -9.21 -7.02 2.55
C ASN A 15 -7.88 -7.78 2.56
N ILE A 16 -7.02 -7.59 1.55
CA ILE A 16 -5.72 -8.27 1.50
C ILE A 16 -4.83 -7.88 2.70
N LEU A 17 -4.85 -6.60 3.09
CA LEU A 17 -4.07 -6.10 4.21
C LEU A 17 -4.65 -6.53 5.57
N ASP A 18 -5.98 -6.58 5.70
CA ASP A 18 -6.66 -7.03 6.92
C ASP A 18 -6.50 -8.55 7.14
N GLU A 19 -6.55 -9.33 6.06
CA GLU A 19 -6.28 -10.78 6.09
C GLU A 19 -4.81 -11.11 6.33
N GLN A 20 -3.91 -10.11 6.28
CA GLN A 20 -2.46 -10.27 6.42
C GLN A 20 -1.92 -11.43 5.55
N MET A 21 -2.42 -11.53 4.30
CA MET A 21 -2.03 -12.61 3.39
C MET A 21 -0.53 -12.56 3.13
N ILE A 22 0.20 -13.58 3.58
CA ILE A 22 1.65 -13.64 3.41
C ILE A 22 1.98 -13.80 1.92
N THR A 23 2.69 -12.82 1.36
CA THR A 23 3.24 -12.90 0.01
C THR A 23 4.56 -13.68 0.02
N TYR A 24 4.92 -14.28 -1.12
CA TYR A 24 6.12 -15.13 -1.24
C TYR A 24 7.42 -14.40 -0.91
N ASP A 25 7.48 -13.10 -1.19
CA ASP A 25 8.63 -12.22 -0.94
C ASP A 25 8.51 -11.42 0.36
N LEU A 26 7.47 -11.68 1.17
CA LEU A 26 7.16 -10.95 2.41
C LEU A 26 6.97 -9.43 2.20
N MET A 27 6.64 -9.01 0.98
CA MET A 27 6.35 -7.62 0.64
C MET A 27 5.02 -7.49 -0.09
N TYR A 28 4.28 -6.43 0.23
CA TYR A 28 3.11 -6.02 -0.54
C TYR A 28 3.52 -4.96 -1.54
N HIS A 29 3.23 -5.19 -2.82
CA HIS A 29 3.53 -4.24 -3.90
C HIS A 29 2.35 -3.30 -4.09
N PHE A 30 2.62 -2.02 -4.00
CA PHE A 30 1.67 -0.96 -4.20
C PHE A 30 1.99 -0.16 -5.45
N LYS A 31 0.91 0.31 -6.06
CA LYS A 31 0.94 1.21 -7.20
C LYS A 31 0.16 2.48 -6.87
N HIS A 32 0.71 3.58 -7.34
CA HIS A 32 0.09 4.89 -7.30
C HIS A 32 0.23 5.52 -8.68
N GLU A 33 -0.83 6.16 -9.15
CA GLU A 33 -0.89 6.64 -10.53
C GLU A 33 0.21 7.64 -10.89
N THR A 34 0.47 8.63 -10.04
CA THR A 34 1.52 9.65 -10.28
C THR A 34 2.85 9.38 -9.60
N LYS A 35 2.88 8.63 -8.49
CA LYS A 35 4.08 8.37 -7.68
C LYS A 35 4.80 7.06 -8.04
N GLY A 36 4.22 6.23 -8.91
CA GLY A 36 4.85 4.99 -9.36
C GLY A 36 4.61 3.80 -8.43
N PHE A 37 5.66 3.05 -8.11
CA PHE A 37 5.57 1.78 -7.39
C PHE A 37 6.33 1.85 -6.06
N ALA A 38 5.72 1.29 -5.02
CA ALA A 38 6.31 1.19 -3.69
C ALA A 38 5.99 -0.17 -3.06
N THR A 39 6.72 -0.54 -2.01
CA THR A 39 6.49 -1.79 -1.27
C THR A 39 6.28 -1.53 0.22
N LEU A 40 5.43 -2.35 0.84
CA LEU A 40 5.28 -2.44 2.30
C LEU A 40 5.84 -3.77 2.76
N ASP A 41 6.70 -3.77 3.77
CA ASP A 41 7.19 -5.00 4.39
C ASP A 41 6.08 -5.65 5.22
N PHE A 42 5.97 -6.98 5.17
CA PHE A 42 4.99 -7.71 5.97
C PHE A 42 5.16 -7.48 7.48
N MET A 43 6.39 -7.35 7.98
CA MET A 43 6.66 -7.04 9.39
C MET A 43 6.20 -5.62 9.73
N ASP A 44 6.43 -4.66 8.83
CA ASP A 44 5.93 -3.29 8.98
C ASP A 44 4.39 -3.30 9.06
N LEU A 45 3.69 -4.04 8.18
CA LEU A 45 2.23 -4.21 8.26
C LEU A 45 1.77 -4.86 9.57
N ARG A 46 2.44 -5.93 9.99
CA ARG A 46 2.12 -6.67 11.22
C ARG A 46 2.24 -5.79 12.47
N ASP A 47 3.25 -4.93 12.51
CA ASP A 47 3.48 -3.97 13.58
C ASP A 47 2.64 -2.69 13.44
N LYS A 48 1.72 -2.65 12.46
CA LYS A 48 0.88 -1.49 12.11
C LYS A 48 1.69 -0.24 11.74
N ASN A 49 2.89 -0.45 11.20
CA ASN A 49 3.73 0.58 10.60
C ASN A 49 3.45 0.63 9.09
N TYR A 50 2.60 1.56 8.66
CA TYR A 50 2.26 1.71 7.24
C TYR A 50 3.32 2.57 6.53
N ILE A 51 4.49 1.99 6.25
CA ILE A 51 5.62 2.66 5.59
C ILE A 51 5.84 2.07 4.20
N LEU A 52 5.44 2.79 3.17
CA LEU A 52 5.72 2.44 1.77
C LEU A 52 7.11 2.91 1.37
N LYS A 53 7.96 2.01 0.92
CA LYS A 53 9.31 2.29 0.42
C LYS A 53 9.28 2.30 -1.10
N HIS A 54 9.68 3.40 -1.72
CA HIS A 54 9.69 3.49 -3.17
C HIS A 54 10.79 2.60 -3.75
N LYS A 55 10.50 1.83 -4.80
CA LYS A 55 11.43 0.81 -5.32
C LYS A 55 12.70 1.40 -5.95
N ASN A 56 12.58 2.61 -6.53
CA ASN A 56 13.63 3.23 -7.34
C ASN A 56 14.19 4.52 -6.70
N SER A 57 13.84 4.84 -5.45
CA SER A 57 14.37 6.01 -4.75
C SER A 57 14.37 5.80 -3.24
N ASP A 58 15.21 6.53 -2.52
CA ASP A 58 15.22 6.55 -1.04
C ASP A 58 14.00 7.27 -0.42
N LEU A 59 12.91 7.40 -1.18
CA LEU A 59 11.67 7.99 -0.69
C LEU A 59 10.86 6.95 0.07
N SER A 60 10.40 7.33 1.26
CA SER A 60 9.42 6.56 2.02
C SER A 60 8.18 7.41 2.29
N PHE A 61 7.02 6.77 2.25
CA PHE A 61 5.74 7.38 2.55
C PHE A 61 5.17 6.70 3.79
N LYS A 62 5.00 7.46 4.87
CA LYS A 62 4.44 6.97 6.12
C LYS A 62 2.98 7.38 6.22
N PHE A 63 2.14 6.42 6.62
CA PHE A 63 0.72 6.59 6.86
C PHE A 63 0.38 6.12 8.27
N SER A 64 -0.72 6.64 8.81
CA SER A 64 -1.23 6.32 10.14
C SER A 64 -2.04 5.03 10.14
N ASP A 65 -2.77 4.77 9.05
CA ASP A 65 -3.61 3.60 8.85
C ASP A 65 -3.79 3.26 7.35
N ILE A 66 -4.54 2.17 7.10
CA ILE A 66 -4.86 1.70 5.74
C ILE A 66 -5.73 2.72 5.00
N ASP A 67 -6.61 3.44 5.69
CA ASP A 67 -7.54 4.37 5.05
C ASP A 67 -6.80 5.60 4.54
N GLU A 68 -5.84 6.14 5.31
CA GLU A 68 -4.95 7.21 4.88
C GLU A 68 -4.09 6.78 3.67
N LEU A 69 -3.63 5.53 3.65
CA LEU A 69 -2.90 4.97 2.51
C LEU A 69 -3.77 4.91 1.24
N LEU A 70 -5.03 4.46 1.37
CA LEU A 70 -5.99 4.38 0.26
C LEU A 70 -6.43 5.77 -0.22
N ASP A 71 -6.64 6.71 0.70
CA ASP A 71 -6.98 8.12 0.40
C ASP A 71 -5.81 8.85 -0.25
N ALA A 72 -4.57 8.49 0.10
CA ALA A 72 -3.37 8.95 -0.59
C ALA A 72 -3.23 8.35 -2.00
N GLY A 73 -4.08 7.39 -2.39
CA GLY A 73 -4.12 6.83 -3.74
C GLY A 73 -3.18 5.65 -3.97
N TRP A 74 -2.71 4.98 -2.90
CA TRP A 74 -1.95 3.74 -3.03
C TRP A 74 -2.88 2.53 -2.98
N VAL A 75 -2.72 1.62 -3.93
CA VAL A 75 -3.47 0.35 -4.01
C VAL A 75 -2.52 -0.80 -4.31
N ILE A 76 -2.87 -2.03 -3.92
CA ILE A 76 -2.07 -3.21 -4.29
C ILE A 76 -2.16 -3.43 -5.81
N ASP A 77 -1.03 -3.74 -6.47
CA ASP A 77 -0.94 -4.07 -7.90
C ASP A 77 -1.31 -5.54 -8.17
#